data_AF-A0A938RKI4-F1
#
_entry.id   AF-A0A938RKI4-F1
#
_cell.length_a   1.000
_cell.length_b   1.000
_cell.length_c   1.000
_cell.angle_alpha   90.00
_cell.angle_beta   90.00
_cell.angle_gamma   90.00
#
_symmetry.space_group_name_H-M   'P 1'
#
loop_
_entity.id
_entity.type
_entity.pdbx_description
1 polymer ?
#
loop_
_entity_poly.entity_id
_entity_poly.type
_entity_poly.pdbx_seq_one_letter_code
_entity_poly.pdbx_strand_id
1 'polypeptide(L)'
;MGSQNKNTRQLQKDQIAALIEKRTALLNAQGKSADQIARDAQLKKLKGDLKRTIAAIASIEKRAKTVANAHELKAANAEKRAASRPKKKKNKANDAAPEAEKKKKKEKKPQ
;
A
#
# COMPACT_ATOMS: atom_id res chain seq x y z
N MET A 1 4.10 2.73 -3.88
CA MET A 1 3.82 3.95 -3.07
C MET A 1 3.76 3.71 -1.55
N GLY A 2 3.25 2.58 -1.03
CA GLY A 2 3.09 2.41 0.44
C GLY A 2 4.39 2.19 1.25
N SER A 3 5.41 1.53 0.69
CA SER A 3 6.63 1.17 1.43
C SER A 3 7.53 2.37 1.74
N GLN A 4 7.66 3.32 0.82
CA GLN A 4 8.44 4.55 1.04
C GLN A 4 7.86 5.36 2.21
N ASN A 5 6.53 5.46 2.31
CA ASN A 5 5.87 6.14 3.43
C ASN A 5 6.12 5.46 4.78
N LYS A 6 6.17 4.13 4.83
CA LYS A 6 6.46 3.40 6.08
C LYS A 6 7.89 3.66 6.54
N ASN A 7 8.87 3.55 5.64
CA ASN A 7 10.28 3.75 5.98
C ASN A 7 10.56 5.19 6.44
N THR A 8 9.97 6.19 5.78
CA THR A 8 10.06 7.59 6.22
C THR A 8 9.48 7.79 7.62
N ARG A 9 8.32 7.18 7.93
CA ARG A 9 7.70 7.27 9.26
C ARG A 9 8.53 6.56 10.32
N GLN A 10 9.18 5.46 9.98
CA GLN A 10 10.09 4.75 10.87
C GLN A 10 11.32 5.61 11.19
N LEU A 11 11.95 6.21 10.18
CA LEU A 11 13.04 7.18 10.39
C LEU A 11 12.61 8.35 11.27
N GLN A 12 11.41 8.91 11.06
CA GLN A 12 10.86 9.97 11.91
C GLN A 12 10.68 9.51 13.36
N LYS A 13 10.18 8.29 13.59
CA LYS A 13 10.05 7.70 14.93
C LYS A 13 11.40 7.65 15.62
N ASP A 14 12.41 7.15 14.94
CA ASP A 14 13.75 6.97 15.50
C ASP A 14 14.43 8.32 15.77
N GLN A 15 14.27 9.29 14.88
CA GLN A 15 14.71 10.68 15.09
C GLN A 15 14.04 11.33 16.30
N ILE A 16 12.72 11.19 16.45
CA ILE A 16 11.98 11.75 17.59
C ILE A 16 12.44 11.07 18.89
N ALA A 17 12.65 9.76 18.89
CA ALA A 17 13.17 9.04 20.06
C ALA A 17 14.55 9.56 20.48
N ALA A 18 15.48 9.71 19.53
CA ALA A 18 16.80 10.28 19.79
C ALA A 18 16.73 11.72 20.33
N LEU A 19 15.79 12.54 19.84
CA LEU A 19 15.57 13.90 20.36
C LEU A 19 15.03 13.89 21.80
N ILE A 20 14.16 12.94 22.15
CA ILE A 20 13.67 12.77 23.52
C ILE A 20 14.83 12.41 24.44
N GLU A 21 15.67 11.46 24.05
CA GLU A 21 16.85 11.05 24.82
C GLU A 21 17.82 12.22 25.00
N LYS A 22 18.15 12.92 23.91
CA LYS A 22 19.03 14.10 23.96
C LYS A 22 18.47 15.19 24.88
N ARG A 23 17.17 15.47 24.80
CA ARG A 23 16.53 16.46 25.68
C ARG A 23 16.55 16.01 27.13
N THR A 24 16.24 14.74 27.40
CA THR A 24 16.24 14.17 28.75
C THR A 24 17.65 14.23 29.36
N ALA A 25 18.67 13.82 28.60
CA ALA A 25 20.07 13.90 29.03
C ALA A 25 20.50 15.34 29.33
N LEU A 26 20.10 16.31 28.49
CA LEU A 26 20.38 17.73 28.71
C LEU A 26 19.73 18.23 30.00
N LEU A 27 18.46 17.89 30.24
CA LEU A 27 17.76 18.31 31.46
C LEU A 27 18.36 17.67 32.73
N ASN A 28 18.79 16.41 32.65
CA ASN A 28 19.52 15.73 33.71
C ASN A 28 20.86 16.42 33.99
N ALA A 29 21.62 16.77 32.95
CA ALA A 29 22.89 17.49 33.08
C ALA A 29 22.70 18.90 33.66
N GLN A 30 21.53 19.52 33.45
CA GLN A 30 21.13 20.78 34.09
C GLN A 30 20.69 20.62 35.56
N GLY A 31 20.72 19.41 36.12
CA GLY A 31 20.32 19.14 37.49
C GLY A 31 18.82 19.27 37.74
N LYS A 32 17.98 19.18 36.69
CA LYS A 32 16.53 19.26 36.87
C LYS A 32 15.99 18.02 37.58
N SER A 33 15.03 18.23 38.46
CA SER A 33 14.33 17.13 39.13
C SER A 33 13.41 16.37 38.17
N ALA A 34 13.05 15.13 38.52
CA ALA A 34 12.15 14.31 37.72
C ALA A 34 10.81 15.00 37.42
N ASP A 35 10.26 15.75 38.39
CA ASP A 35 9.03 16.52 38.21
C ASP A 35 9.18 17.65 37.19
N GLN A 36 10.31 18.34 37.21
CA GLN A 36 10.61 19.39 36.23
C GLN A 36 10.79 18.80 34.83
N ILE A 37 11.44 17.64 34.72
CA ILE A 37 11.60 16.92 33.44
C ILE A 37 10.26 16.44 32.91
N ALA A 38 9.38 15.91 33.77
CA ALA A 38 8.04 15.47 33.40
C ALA A 38 7.16 16.63 32.91
N ARG A 39 7.38 17.85 33.43
CA ARG A 39 6.65 19.06 33.04
C ARG A 39 7.24 19.79 31.84
N ASP A 40 8.44 19.43 31.38
CA ASP A 40 9.12 20.08 30.25
C ASP A 40 8.24 20.05 28.98
N ALA A 41 7.93 21.24 28.48
CA ALA A 41 7.01 21.41 27.35
C ALA A 41 7.55 20.79 26.06
N GLN A 42 8.86 20.88 25.82
CA GLN A 42 9.49 20.30 24.65
C GLN A 42 9.44 18.77 24.70
N LEU A 43 9.73 18.17 25.85
CA LEU A 43 9.67 16.73 26.06
C LEU A 43 8.24 16.20 25.92
N LYS A 44 7.23 16.92 26.44
CA LYS A 44 5.80 16.61 26.22
C LYS A 44 5.43 16.65 24.74
N LYS A 45 5.86 17.69 24.01
CA LYS A 45 5.61 17.81 22.58
C LYS A 45 6.22 16.64 21.81
N LEU A 46 7.50 16.34 22.06
CA LEU A 46 8.20 15.23 21.40
C LEU A 46 7.55 13.87 21.70
N LYS A 47 7.14 13.62 22.95
CA LYS A 47 6.36 12.41 23.31
C LYS A 47 5.01 12.35 22.57
N GLY A 48 4.35 13.49 22.40
CA GLY A 48 3.13 13.59 21.59
C GLY A 48 3.36 13.28 20.11
N ASP A 49 4.42 13.82 19.53
CA ASP A 49 4.83 13.56 18.15
C ASP A 49 5.21 12.08 17.94
N LEU A 50 5.88 11.46 18.91
CA LEU A 50 6.20 10.04 18.89
C LEU A 50 4.92 9.19 18.86
N LYS A 51 3.95 9.47 19.73
CA LYS A 51 2.65 8.76 19.75
C LYS A 51 1.91 8.88 18.42
N ARG A 52 1.86 10.09 17.84
CA ARG A 52 1.24 10.33 16.52
C ARG A 52 1.94 9.52 15.42
N THR A 53 3.26 9.49 15.44
CA THR A 53 4.06 8.76 14.44
C THR A 53 3.83 7.25 14.54
N ILE A 54 3.81 6.70 15.76
CA ILE A 54 3.49 5.28 15.99
C ILE A 54 2.09 4.94 15.48
N ALA A 55 1.09 5.78 15.79
CA ALA A 55 -0.28 5.56 15.32
C ALA A 55 -0.37 5.59 13.78
N ALA A 56 0.37 6.49 13.13
CA ALA A 56 0.43 6.56 11.67
C ALA A 56 1.06 5.29 11.06
N ILE A 57 2.14 4.76 11.65
CA ILE A 57 2.76 3.50 11.22
C ILE A 57 1.76 2.34 11.34
N ALA A 58 1.08 2.22 12.49
CA ALA A 58 0.09 1.17 12.71
C ALA A 58 -1.08 1.24 11.70
N SER A 59 -1.52 2.46 11.34
CA SER A 59 -2.56 2.67 10.32
C SER A 59 -2.10 2.22 8.93
N ILE A 60 -0.86 2.54 8.54
CA ILE A 60 -0.26 2.09 7.28
C ILE A 60 -0.20 0.55 7.24
N GLU A 61 0.23 -0.08 8.33
CA GLU A 61 0.31 -1.55 8.43
C GLU A 61 -1.06 -2.20 8.35
N LYS A 62 -2.07 -1.67 9.06
CA LYS A 62 -3.45 -2.16 8.99
C LYS A 62 -3.97 -2.09 7.56
N ARG A 63 -3.76 -0.95 6.87
CA ARG A 63 -4.17 -0.79 5.47
C ARG A 63 -3.46 -1.77 4.55
N ALA A 64 -2.16 -1.99 4.73
CA ALA A 64 -1.40 -2.95 3.95
C ALA A 64 -1.95 -4.38 4.10
N LYS A 65 -2.29 -4.79 5.33
CA LYS A 65 -2.93 -6.07 5.61
C LYS A 65 -4.30 -6.20 4.93
N THR A 66 -5.14 -5.18 5.03
CA THR A 66 -6.46 -5.18 4.36
C THR A 66 -6.33 -5.32 2.85
N VAL A 67 -5.37 -4.63 2.23
CA VAL A 67 -5.14 -4.74 0.77
C VAL A 67 -4.65 -6.13 0.38
N ALA A 68 -3.74 -6.73 1.16
CA ALA A 68 -3.25 -8.08 0.93
C ALA A 68 -4.40 -9.11 0.99
N ASN A 69 -5.20 -9.08 2.07
CA ASN A 69 -6.34 -9.99 2.23
C ASN A 69 -7.37 -9.83 1.09
N ALA A 70 -7.62 -8.60 0.64
CA ALA A 70 -8.53 -8.35 -0.49
C ALA A 70 -8.00 -8.93 -1.81
N HIS A 71 -6.68 -8.91 -2.01
CA HIS A 71 -6.04 -9.51 -3.17
C HIS A 71 -6.13 -11.05 -3.14
N GLU A 72 -5.86 -11.66 -1.98
CA GLU A 72 -6.02 -13.10 -1.76
C GLU A 72 -7.45 -13.57 -2.01
N LEU A 73 -8.44 -12.85 -1.47
CA LEU A 73 -9.85 -13.18 -1.68
C LEU A 73 -10.27 -13.09 -3.15
N LYS A 74 -9.76 -12.08 -3.88
CA LYS A 74 -9.99 -11.95 -5.33
C LYS A 74 -9.35 -13.11 -6.10
N ALA A 75 -8.13 -13.50 -5.77
CA ALA A 75 -7.44 -14.63 -6.39
C ALA A 75 -8.21 -15.95 -6.15
N ALA A 76 -8.59 -16.22 -4.91
CA ALA A 76 -9.36 -17.41 -4.55
C ALA A 76 -10.73 -17.44 -5.26
N ASN A 77 -11.43 -16.31 -5.38
CA ASN A 77 -12.69 -16.24 -6.12
C ASN A 77 -12.52 -16.42 -7.63
N ALA A 78 -11.42 -15.90 -8.20
CA ALA A 78 -11.09 -16.11 -9.61
C ALA A 78 -10.80 -17.59 -9.90
N GLU A 79 -10.05 -18.28 -9.02
CA GLU A 79 -9.79 -19.72 -9.12
C GLU A 79 -11.08 -20.54 -9.03
N LYS A 80 -11.95 -20.25 -8.05
CA LYS A 80 -13.27 -20.91 -7.94
C LYS A 80 -14.11 -20.71 -9.19
N ARG A 81 -14.11 -19.50 -9.77
CA ARG A 81 -14.83 -19.19 -11.01
C ARG A 81 -14.21 -19.87 -12.24
N ALA A 82 -12.89 -20.02 -12.28
CA ALA A 82 -12.21 -20.78 -13.32
C ALA A 82 -12.52 -22.28 -13.23
N ALA A 83 -12.58 -22.83 -12.00
CA ALA A 83 -12.93 -24.22 -11.74
C ALA A 83 -14.41 -24.52 -12.03
N SER A 84 -15.32 -23.57 -11.80
CA SER A 84 -16.75 -23.73 -12.06
C SER A 84 -17.19 -23.38 -13.49
N ARG A 85 -16.28 -22.90 -14.36
CA ARG A 85 -16.60 -22.69 -15.78
C ARG A 85 -16.88 -24.06 -16.41
N PRO A 86 -18.11 -24.33 -16.89
CA PRO A 86 -18.38 -25.55 -17.62
C PRO A 86 -17.47 -25.59 -18.86
N LYS A 87 -16.71 -26.69 -19.00
CA LYS A 87 -15.97 -26.98 -20.23
C LYS A 87 -17.00 -27.14 -21.34
N LYS A 88 -17.31 -26.05 -22.06
CA LYS A 88 -17.97 -26.16 -23.36
C LYS A 88 -17.05 -27.01 -24.22
N LYS A 89 -17.44 -28.26 -24.45
CA LYS A 89 -16.91 -29.11 -25.52
C LYS A 89 -16.97 -28.26 -26.79
N LYS A 90 -15.82 -27.77 -27.26
CA LYS A 90 -15.68 -27.42 -28.67
C LYS A 90 -15.80 -28.75 -29.41
N ASN A 91 -17.03 -29.13 -29.78
CA ASN A 91 -17.19 -30.03 -30.91
C ASN A 91 -16.63 -29.28 -32.11
N LYS A 92 -15.39 -29.65 -32.44
CA LYS A 92 -14.72 -29.26 -33.67
C LYS A 92 -15.45 -30.02 -34.79
N ALA A 93 -16.53 -29.43 -35.30
CA ALA A 93 -17.03 -29.78 -36.62
C ALA A 93 -16.10 -29.10 -37.62
N ASN A 94 -15.20 -29.91 -38.15
CA ASN A 94 -14.48 -29.65 -39.37
C ASN A 94 -15.53 -29.68 -40.49
N ASP A 95 -15.79 -28.58 -41.19
CA ASP A 95 -16.27 -28.71 -42.57
C ASP A 95 -16.10 -27.42 -43.40
N ALA A 96 -15.45 -27.65 -44.55
CA ALA A 96 -15.43 -26.91 -45.81
C ALA A 96 -15.24 -25.38 -45.82
N ALA A 97 -14.06 -24.97 -46.32
CA ALA A 97 -13.96 -23.80 -47.17
C ALA A 97 -14.83 -23.99 -48.44
N PRO A 98 -15.35 -22.89 -49.01
CA PRO A 98 -15.07 -22.69 -50.42
C PRO A 98 -14.54 -21.28 -50.69
N GLU A 99 -13.47 -21.25 -51.50
CA GLU A 99 -13.12 -20.10 -52.32
C GLU A 99 -14.34 -19.65 -53.15
N ALA A 100 -14.58 -18.34 -53.19
CA ALA A 100 -15.15 -17.70 -54.37
C ALA A 100 -14.70 -16.24 -54.41
N GLU A 101 -13.74 -15.98 -55.30
CA GLU A 101 -13.43 -14.66 -55.82
C GLU A 101 -14.69 -13.89 -56.24
N LYS A 102 -14.73 -12.58 -55.98
CA LYS A 102 -14.87 -11.58 -57.06
C LYS A 102 -14.64 -10.14 -56.56
N LYS A 103 -13.67 -9.52 -57.22
CA LYS A 103 -13.31 -8.10 -57.27
C LYS A 103 -14.53 -7.17 -57.47
N LYS A 104 -14.51 -6.01 -56.79
CA LYS A 104 -14.81 -4.66 -57.32
C LYS A 104 -14.24 -3.62 -56.33
N LYS A 105 -13.02 -3.14 -56.55
CA LYS A 105 -12.67 -1.84 -57.18
C LYS A 105 -13.39 -0.62 -56.57
N LYS A 106 -12.58 0.18 -55.85
CA LYS A 106 -12.52 1.65 -55.75
C LYS A 106 -13.84 2.43 -55.73
N GLU A 107 -14.00 3.24 -54.68
CA GLU A 107 -13.88 4.70 -54.86
C GLU A 107 -13.38 5.38 -53.57
N LYS A 108 -12.31 6.16 -53.74
CA LYS A 108 -11.93 7.27 -52.86
C LYS A 108 -12.94 8.38 -53.11
N LYS A 109 -13.30 9.16 -52.10
CA LYS A 109 -13.02 10.60 -52.16
C LYS A 109 -12.92 11.24 -50.76
N PRO A 110 -12.03 12.22 -50.60
CA PRO A 110 -11.82 12.99 -49.38
C PRO A 110 -12.68 14.27 -49.42
N GLN A 111 -13.11 14.73 -48.24
CA GLN A 111 -12.95 16.11 -47.73
C GLN A 111 -13.57 16.18 -46.34
#